data_AF-U3PWS4-F1
#
_entry.id   AF-U3PWS4-F1
#
_cell.length_a   1.000
_cell.length_b   1.000
_cell.length_c   1.000
_cell.angle_alpha   90.00
_cell.angle_beta   90.00
_cell.angle_gamma   90.00
#
_symmetry.space_group_name_H-M   'P 1'
#
loop_
_entity.id
_entity.type
_entity.pdbx_description
1 polymer ?
#
loop_
_entity_poly.entity_id
_entity_poly.type
_entity_poly.pdbx_seq_one_letter_code
_entity_poly.pdbx_strand_id
1 'polypeptide(L)'
;MTQAEADAGEAAIQRALRALRQRHLVEEGAHRPAIEALNRPFAAHALEWKEKAEKNELELQQCYKAQSRLSEQLVSEINEAKTSKALLKEKEALITTLQSELQQTSEENIQLKQSLEEKTNALDLLIQEHQAAKAELERVLTKLKAVEHENTQLVERLMQAKMVEAEKLNEANAMYEEMVLKLKAAGLGAGGIQHHAQQEADGVIRRSEAGYVDIMETPVPSTCRITIRAHDGGCGSIIFQNNTDKLISGGQDQTVKIWSAHTGALTSTLQGCLGTVNDLAVTNDNKFVIAACSSNKLFVWEVNGGRPRHTLTGHTKNVCSVDASWVKSLVIASSSNDRTIKIWDLQTGFCKSTIMSASNPNALVFIHGDAICSGHRDGSLKFHDIRSGKCFATVAAHVDVSSVCVTRNKNHVLSSGREGVHKLFDVRMPKEVVEICGTFTAPSNRLVGSWGRACISPDENCIASGSSDGSVCIWSRSKNEGPTILEGHSLPVVTSAWSEFGPLATADKNHIHIWA
;
A
#
# COMPACT_ATOMS: atom_id res chain seq x y z
N MET A 1 -10.22 -154.29 -52.54
CA MET A 1 -10.03 -153.03 -51.78
C MET A 1 -9.40 -153.41 -50.46
N THR A 2 -8.19 -152.93 -50.24
CA THR A 2 -7.22 -153.52 -49.33
C THR A 2 -7.46 -153.09 -47.88
N GLN A 3 -7.11 -153.97 -46.93
CA GLN A 3 -7.19 -153.73 -45.47
C GLN A 3 -6.61 -152.35 -45.04
N ALA A 4 -5.65 -151.83 -45.80
CA ALA A 4 -5.03 -150.51 -45.59
C ALA A 4 -5.97 -149.31 -45.80
N GLU A 5 -6.99 -149.41 -46.66
CA GLU A 5 -7.98 -148.34 -46.85
C GLU A 5 -9.01 -148.30 -45.71
N ALA A 6 -9.32 -149.46 -45.12
CA ALA A 6 -10.19 -149.57 -43.95
C ALA A 6 -9.51 -149.01 -42.69
N ASP A 7 -8.24 -149.37 -42.47
CA ASP A 7 -7.46 -148.86 -41.32
C ASP A 7 -7.17 -147.35 -41.44
N ALA A 8 -6.94 -146.85 -42.66
CA ALA A 8 -6.80 -145.42 -42.91
C ALA A 8 -8.13 -144.66 -42.68
N GLY A 9 -9.26 -145.27 -43.04
CA GLY A 9 -10.59 -144.74 -42.76
C GLY A 9 -10.89 -144.69 -41.26
N GLU A 10 -10.56 -145.75 -40.52
CA GLU A 10 -10.75 -145.79 -39.06
C GLU A 10 -9.85 -144.78 -38.35
N ALA A 11 -8.58 -144.66 -38.77
CA ALA A 11 -7.67 -143.65 -38.23
C ALA A 11 -8.10 -142.21 -38.56
N ALA A 12 -8.66 -141.98 -39.76
CA ALA A 12 -9.21 -140.68 -40.14
C ALA A 12 -10.46 -140.34 -39.32
N ILE A 13 -11.34 -141.31 -39.07
CA ILE A 13 -12.51 -141.16 -38.19
C ILE A 13 -12.07 -140.86 -36.75
N GLN A 14 -11.07 -141.57 -36.22
CA GLN A 14 -10.57 -141.30 -34.87
C GLN A 14 -9.88 -139.94 -34.75
N ARG A 15 -9.15 -139.47 -35.77
CA ARG A 15 -8.58 -138.12 -35.79
C ARG A 15 -9.67 -137.05 -35.90
N ALA A 16 -10.67 -137.27 -36.75
CA ALA A 16 -11.82 -136.39 -36.87
C ALA A 16 -12.58 -136.29 -35.54
N LEU A 17 -12.83 -137.42 -34.87
CA LEU A 17 -13.47 -137.46 -33.54
C LEU A 17 -12.64 -136.76 -32.47
N ARG A 18 -11.30 -136.90 -32.48
CA ARG A 18 -10.42 -136.17 -31.55
C ARG A 18 -10.43 -134.66 -31.82
N ALA A 19 -10.37 -134.24 -33.08
CA ALA A 19 -10.46 -132.83 -33.46
C ALA A 19 -11.83 -132.23 -33.09
N LEU A 20 -12.92 -132.99 -33.26
CA LEU A 20 -14.27 -132.58 -32.89
C LEU A 20 -14.43 -132.44 -31.37
N ARG A 21 -13.85 -133.36 -30.58
CA ARG A 21 -13.82 -133.25 -29.11
C ARG A 21 -13.01 -132.05 -28.63
N GLN A 22 -11.86 -131.76 -29.25
CA GLN A 22 -11.08 -130.57 -28.91
C GLN A 22 -11.82 -129.28 -29.27
N ARG A 23 -12.50 -129.22 -30.41
CA ARG A 23 -13.35 -128.08 -30.78
C ARG A 23 -14.49 -127.89 -29.79
N HIS A 24 -15.17 -128.97 -29.42
CA HIS A 24 -16.26 -128.92 -28.44
C HIS A 24 -15.79 -128.42 -27.08
N LEU A 25 -14.63 -128.90 -26.58
CA LEU A 25 -14.04 -128.42 -25.32
C LEU A 25 -13.63 -126.93 -25.37
N VAL A 26 -13.19 -126.44 -26.54
CA VAL A 26 -12.86 -125.01 -26.73
C VAL A 26 -14.13 -124.17 -26.80
N GLU A 27 -15.20 -124.65 -27.44
CA GLU A 27 -16.51 -123.99 -27.46
C GLU A 27 -17.15 -123.98 -26.06
N GLU A 28 -17.12 -125.09 -25.32
CA GLU A 28 -17.56 -125.14 -23.92
C GLU A 28 -16.73 -124.22 -23.02
N GLY A 29 -15.41 -124.12 -23.26
CA GLY A 29 -14.52 -123.19 -22.58
C GLY A 29 -14.82 -121.72 -22.90
N ALA A 30 -15.21 -121.40 -24.14
CA ALA A 30 -15.59 -120.05 -24.56
C ALA A 30 -16.97 -119.63 -24.01
N HIS A 31 -17.89 -120.58 -23.81
CA HIS A 31 -19.21 -120.32 -23.22
C HIS A 31 -19.23 -120.40 -21.69
N ARG A 32 -18.17 -120.95 -21.07
CA ARG A 32 -18.05 -121.11 -19.61
C ARG A 32 -18.28 -119.83 -18.80
N PRO A 33 -17.71 -118.66 -19.17
CA PRO A 33 -17.96 -117.41 -18.43
C PRO A 33 -19.42 -116.95 -18.51
N ALA A 34 -20.10 -117.21 -19.63
CA ALA A 34 -21.52 -116.89 -19.80
C ALA A 34 -22.43 -117.86 -19.03
N ILE A 35 -22.06 -119.14 -18.97
CA ILE A 35 -22.78 -120.17 -18.20
C ILE A 35 -22.60 -119.95 -16.68
N GLU A 36 -21.40 -119.58 -16.23
CA GLU A 36 -21.16 -119.17 -14.83
C GLU A 36 -21.94 -117.90 -14.46
N ALA A 37 -22.07 -116.95 -15.38
CA ALA A 37 -22.91 -115.78 -15.19
C ALA A 37 -24.41 -116.15 -15.11
N LEU A 38 -24.90 -117.12 -15.88
CA LEU A 38 -26.30 -117.56 -15.86
C LEU A 38 -26.66 -118.46 -14.66
N ASN A 39 -25.69 -119.24 -14.14
CA ASN A 39 -25.90 -120.14 -13.00
C ASN A 39 -25.78 -119.45 -11.63
N ARG A 40 -25.35 -118.18 -11.58
CA ARG A 40 -25.41 -117.39 -10.35
C ARG A 40 -26.89 -117.13 -9.99
N PRO A 41 -27.30 -117.28 -8.71
CA PRO A 41 -28.67 -117.03 -8.30
C PRO A 41 -29.10 -115.62 -8.72
N PHE A 42 -30.30 -115.46 -9.27
CA PHE A 42 -30.85 -114.15 -9.65
C PHE A 42 -30.78 -113.12 -8.49
N ALA A 43 -30.88 -113.60 -7.25
CA ALA A 43 -30.70 -112.81 -6.04
C ALA A 43 -29.28 -112.19 -5.91
N ALA A 44 -28.23 -112.88 -6.35
CA ALA A 44 -26.86 -112.35 -6.33
C ALA A 44 -26.66 -111.25 -7.38
N HIS A 45 -27.19 -111.42 -8.59
CA HIS A 45 -27.20 -110.37 -9.62
C HIS A 45 -28.03 -109.15 -9.21
N ALA A 46 -29.20 -109.38 -8.60
CA ALA A 46 -30.05 -108.31 -8.09
C ALA A 46 -29.34 -107.51 -6.98
N LEU A 47 -28.58 -108.17 -6.11
CA LEU A 47 -27.77 -107.52 -5.08
C LEU A 47 -26.62 -106.70 -5.70
N GLU A 48 -25.86 -107.27 -6.64
CA GLU A 48 -24.79 -106.54 -7.34
C GLU A 48 -25.31 -105.32 -8.11
N TRP A 49 -26.49 -105.42 -8.75
CA TRP A 49 -27.12 -104.29 -9.43
C TRP A 49 -27.65 -103.25 -8.46
N LYS A 50 -28.20 -103.67 -7.32
CA LYS A 50 -28.61 -102.76 -6.25
C LYS A 50 -27.40 -101.99 -5.69
N GLU A 51 -26.31 -102.68 -5.37
CA GLU A 51 -25.07 -102.03 -4.91
C GLU A 51 -24.49 -101.07 -5.95
N LYS A 52 -24.49 -101.44 -7.25
CA LYS A 52 -24.08 -100.54 -8.34
C LYS A 52 -25.01 -99.34 -8.49
N ALA A 53 -26.31 -99.53 -8.34
CA ALA A 53 -27.29 -98.44 -8.40
C ALA A 53 -27.11 -97.48 -7.23
N GLU A 54 -26.96 -97.98 -6.00
CA GLU A 54 -26.69 -97.19 -4.80
C GLU A 54 -25.35 -96.44 -4.91
N LYS A 55 -24.31 -97.10 -5.46
CA LYS A 55 -23.02 -96.45 -5.72
C LYS A 55 -23.13 -95.32 -6.74
N ASN A 56 -23.81 -95.56 -7.87
CA ASN A 56 -24.02 -94.54 -8.90
C ASN A 56 -24.87 -93.38 -8.37
N GLU A 57 -25.88 -93.65 -7.53
CA GLU A 57 -26.68 -92.62 -6.89
C GLU A 57 -25.83 -91.75 -5.95
N LEU A 58 -24.95 -92.37 -5.16
CA LEU A 58 -24.01 -91.65 -4.30
C LEU A 58 -23.04 -90.78 -5.11
N GLU A 59 -22.47 -91.32 -6.19
CA GLU A 59 -21.59 -90.57 -7.10
C GLU A 59 -22.33 -89.39 -7.74
N LEU A 60 -23.59 -89.60 -8.18
CA LEU A 60 -24.43 -88.54 -8.74
C LEU A 60 -24.71 -87.44 -7.72
N GLN A 61 -25.04 -87.80 -6.47
CA GLN A 61 -25.23 -86.83 -5.38
C GLN A 61 -23.95 -86.06 -5.07
N GLN A 62 -22.78 -86.71 -5.11
CA GLN A 62 -21.49 -86.05 -4.95
C GLN A 62 -21.20 -85.08 -6.11
N CYS A 63 -21.48 -85.48 -7.35
CA CYS A 63 -21.37 -84.61 -8.52
C CYS A 63 -22.27 -83.37 -8.40
N TYR A 64 -23.54 -83.52 -8.01
CA TYR A 64 -24.42 -82.36 -7.80
C TYR A 64 -23.94 -81.45 -6.68
N LYS A 65 -23.46 -82.01 -5.57
CA LYS A 65 -22.86 -81.21 -4.48
C LYS A 65 -21.61 -80.44 -4.94
N ALA A 66 -20.75 -81.08 -5.72
CA ALA A 66 -19.57 -80.43 -6.29
C ALA A 66 -19.96 -79.32 -7.29
N GLN A 67 -20.95 -79.58 -8.15
CA GLN A 67 -21.48 -78.60 -9.10
C GLN A 67 -22.09 -77.39 -8.39
N SER A 68 -22.86 -77.60 -7.31
CA SER A 68 -23.42 -76.51 -6.50
C SER A 68 -22.30 -75.64 -5.91
N ARG A 69 -21.28 -76.25 -5.30
CA ARG A 69 -20.13 -75.52 -4.73
C ARG A 69 -19.37 -74.72 -5.77
N LEU A 70 -19.10 -75.31 -6.93
CA LEU A 70 -18.45 -74.61 -8.05
C LEU A 70 -19.30 -73.43 -8.55
N SER A 71 -20.64 -73.61 -8.60
CA SER A 71 -21.53 -72.52 -9.02
C SER A 71 -21.56 -71.37 -8.00
N GLU A 72 -21.55 -71.67 -6.70
CA GLU A 72 -21.47 -70.66 -5.63
C GLU A 72 -20.13 -69.90 -5.68
N GLN A 73 -19.02 -70.62 -5.86
CA GLN A 73 -17.70 -70.01 -6.02
C GLN A 73 -17.65 -69.11 -7.26
N LEU A 74 -18.16 -69.58 -8.39
CA LEU A 74 -18.21 -68.78 -9.62
C LEU A 74 -19.02 -67.49 -9.42
N VAL A 75 -20.13 -67.53 -8.69
CA VAL A 75 -20.94 -66.35 -8.39
C VAL A 75 -20.18 -65.37 -7.50
N SER A 76 -19.45 -65.86 -6.49
CA SER A 76 -18.59 -65.02 -5.64
C SER A 76 -17.52 -64.30 -6.47
N GLU A 77 -16.78 -65.05 -7.27
CA GLU A 77 -15.71 -64.53 -8.15
C GLU A 77 -16.27 -63.52 -9.17
N ILE A 78 -17.44 -63.77 -9.76
CA ILE A 78 -18.10 -62.82 -10.66
C ILE A 78 -18.47 -61.53 -9.93
N ASN A 79 -18.93 -61.61 -8.68
CA ASN A 79 -19.27 -60.43 -7.90
C ASN A 79 -18.02 -59.62 -7.53
N GLU A 80 -16.93 -60.28 -7.13
CA GLU A 80 -15.63 -59.64 -6.87
C GLU A 80 -15.02 -59.01 -8.13
N ALA A 81 -15.14 -59.67 -9.29
CA ALA A 81 -14.72 -59.11 -10.56
C ALA A 81 -15.55 -57.86 -10.95
N LYS A 82 -16.86 -57.85 -10.66
CA LYS A 82 -17.73 -56.69 -10.89
C LYS A 82 -17.36 -55.50 -10.02
N THR A 83 -17.10 -55.72 -8.72
CA THR A 83 -16.68 -54.64 -7.82
C THR A 83 -15.32 -54.09 -8.21
N SER A 84 -14.37 -54.97 -8.54
CA SER A 84 -13.03 -54.59 -9.02
C SER A 84 -13.10 -53.77 -10.32
N LYS A 85 -13.97 -54.18 -11.27
CA LYS A 85 -14.20 -53.44 -12.52
C LYS A 85 -14.84 -52.07 -12.28
N ALA A 86 -15.75 -51.95 -11.32
CA ALA A 86 -16.35 -50.66 -10.96
C ALA A 86 -15.31 -49.71 -10.37
N LEU A 87 -14.47 -50.21 -9.46
CA LEU A 87 -13.36 -49.44 -8.89
C LEU A 87 -12.37 -48.98 -9.97
N LEU A 88 -12.04 -49.86 -10.93
CA LEU A 88 -11.11 -49.53 -12.01
C LEU A 88 -11.63 -48.38 -12.88
N LYS A 89 -12.93 -48.36 -13.21
CA LYS A 89 -13.57 -47.24 -13.93
C LYS A 89 -13.52 -45.92 -13.15
N GLU A 90 -13.72 -45.97 -11.83
CA GLU A 90 -13.62 -44.79 -10.98
C GLU A 90 -12.18 -44.25 -10.97
N LYS A 91 -11.19 -45.14 -10.90
CA LYS A 91 -9.77 -44.75 -10.98
C LYS A 91 -9.39 -44.19 -12.35
N GLU A 92 -9.90 -44.76 -13.44
CA GLU A 92 -9.71 -44.22 -14.80
C GLU A 92 -10.29 -42.80 -14.91
N ALA A 93 -11.49 -42.56 -14.38
CA ALA A 93 -12.09 -41.22 -14.37
C ALA A 93 -11.23 -40.23 -13.56
N LEU A 94 -10.75 -40.62 -12.37
CA LEU A 94 -9.85 -39.79 -11.56
C LEU A 94 -8.52 -39.48 -12.26
N ILE A 95 -7.98 -40.43 -13.02
CA ILE A 95 -6.76 -40.19 -13.80
C ILE A 95 -7.02 -39.13 -14.88
N THR A 96 -8.16 -39.19 -15.56
CA THR A 96 -8.50 -38.19 -16.59
C THR A 96 -8.69 -36.80 -16.00
N THR A 97 -9.30 -36.67 -14.81
CA THR A 97 -9.45 -35.38 -14.14
C THR A 97 -8.09 -34.82 -13.71
N LEU A 98 -7.24 -35.65 -13.11
CA LEU A 98 -5.88 -35.25 -12.71
C LEU A 98 -5.01 -34.85 -13.91
N GLN A 99 -5.16 -35.51 -15.06
CA GLN A 99 -4.48 -35.12 -16.30
C GLN A 99 -4.92 -33.74 -16.78
N SER A 100 -6.22 -33.42 -16.70
CA SER A 100 -6.75 -32.10 -17.06
C SER A 100 -6.22 -31.01 -16.12
N GLU A 101 -6.20 -31.27 -14.81
CA GLU A 101 -5.66 -30.33 -13.81
C GLU A 101 -4.15 -30.10 -14.00
N LEU A 102 -3.40 -31.17 -14.29
CA LEU A 102 -1.97 -31.07 -14.59
C LEU A 102 -1.72 -30.24 -15.86
N GLN A 103 -2.55 -30.42 -16.89
CA GLN A 103 -2.44 -29.62 -18.11
C GLN A 103 -2.74 -28.15 -17.84
N GLN A 104 -3.83 -27.84 -17.13
CA GLN A 104 -4.18 -26.46 -16.77
C GLN A 104 -3.06 -25.78 -15.97
N THR A 105 -2.56 -26.45 -14.93
CA THR A 105 -1.46 -25.91 -14.11
C THR A 105 -0.17 -25.74 -14.91
N SER A 106 0.08 -26.59 -15.92
CA SER A 106 1.22 -26.43 -16.82
C SER A 106 1.10 -25.19 -17.71
N GLU A 107 -0.11 -24.90 -18.22
CA GLU A 107 -0.39 -23.72 -19.05
C GLU A 107 -0.27 -22.43 -18.23
N GLU A 108 -0.80 -22.42 -16.99
CA GLU A 108 -0.65 -21.31 -16.05
C GLU A 108 0.83 -21.03 -15.73
N ASN A 109 1.64 -22.08 -15.53
CA ASN A 109 3.08 -21.93 -15.31
C ASN A 109 3.81 -21.32 -16.52
N ILE A 110 3.39 -21.64 -17.74
CA ILE A 110 3.97 -21.06 -18.97
C ILE A 110 3.64 -19.56 -19.03
N GLN A 111 2.38 -19.18 -18.77
CA GLN A 111 1.96 -17.78 -18.75
C GLN A 111 2.71 -16.97 -17.68
N LEU A 112 2.87 -17.54 -16.47
CA LEU A 112 3.63 -16.89 -15.40
C LEU A 112 5.11 -16.69 -15.76
N LYS A 113 5.74 -17.66 -16.45
CA LYS A 113 7.12 -17.52 -16.93
C LYS A 113 7.26 -16.40 -17.97
N GLN A 114 6.33 -16.30 -18.92
CA GLN A 114 6.33 -15.23 -19.92
C GLN A 114 6.19 -13.85 -19.26
N SER A 115 5.24 -13.72 -18.32
CA SER A 115 5.06 -12.48 -17.55
C SER A 115 6.30 -12.11 -16.74
N LEU A 116 6.97 -13.09 -16.12
CA LEU A 116 8.22 -12.86 -15.39
C LEU A 116 9.35 -12.36 -16.32
N GLU A 117 9.46 -12.92 -17.51
CA GLU A 117 10.46 -12.51 -18.51
C GLU A 117 10.21 -11.08 -18.99
N GLU A 118 8.95 -10.73 -19.30
CA GLU A 118 8.57 -9.35 -19.65
C GLU A 118 8.91 -8.34 -18.54
N LYS A 119 8.65 -8.70 -17.28
CA LYS A 119 8.97 -7.85 -16.13
C LYS A 119 10.47 -7.71 -15.92
N THR A 120 11.25 -8.77 -16.15
CA THR A 120 12.71 -8.74 -16.07
C THR A 120 13.28 -7.81 -17.13
N ASN A 121 12.82 -7.92 -18.37
CA ASN A 121 13.25 -7.04 -19.47
C ASN A 121 12.91 -5.56 -19.21
N ALA A 122 11.73 -5.29 -18.66
CA ALA A 122 11.35 -3.92 -18.28
C ALA A 122 12.22 -3.37 -17.14
N LEU A 123 12.58 -4.21 -16.16
CA LEU A 123 13.48 -3.83 -15.07
C LEU A 123 14.87 -3.47 -15.59
N ASP A 124 15.42 -4.26 -16.51
CA ASP A 124 16.74 -4.01 -17.09
C ASP A 124 16.79 -2.67 -17.85
N LEU A 125 15.72 -2.34 -18.57
CA LEU A 125 15.60 -1.04 -19.26
C LEU A 125 15.57 0.12 -18.25
N LEU A 126 14.80 0.00 -17.16
CA LEU A 126 14.76 1.02 -16.10
C LEU A 126 16.12 1.18 -15.39
N ILE A 127 16.86 0.08 -15.21
CA ILE A 127 18.21 0.14 -14.64
C ILE A 127 19.15 0.93 -15.56
N GLN A 128 19.07 0.71 -16.88
CA GLN A 128 19.86 1.46 -17.86
C GLN A 128 19.52 2.95 -17.86
N GLU A 129 18.23 3.30 -17.84
CA GLU A 129 17.78 4.69 -17.75
C GLU A 129 18.26 5.36 -16.45
N HIS A 130 18.19 4.65 -15.32
CA HIS A 130 18.67 5.16 -14.04
C HIS A 130 20.19 5.40 -14.05
N GLN A 131 20.97 4.48 -14.63
CA GLN A 131 22.41 4.65 -14.77
C GLN A 131 22.76 5.85 -15.66
N ALA A 132 22.03 6.07 -16.75
CA ALA A 132 22.21 7.22 -17.63
C ALA A 132 21.90 8.54 -16.90
N ALA A 133 20.78 8.60 -16.17
CA ALA A 133 20.40 9.77 -15.37
C ALA A 133 21.42 10.06 -14.26
N LYS A 134 21.95 9.02 -13.60
CA LYS A 134 22.99 9.15 -12.58
C LYS A 134 24.28 9.75 -13.17
N ALA A 135 24.71 9.29 -14.34
CA ALA A 135 25.88 9.83 -15.02
C ALA A 135 25.70 11.32 -15.37
N GLU A 136 24.50 11.72 -15.81
CA GLU A 136 24.21 13.13 -16.10
C GLU A 136 24.20 13.99 -14.82
N LEU A 137 23.69 13.46 -13.71
CA LEU A 137 23.73 14.15 -12.41
C LEU A 137 25.17 14.38 -11.93
N GLU A 138 26.04 13.36 -12.04
CA GLU A 138 27.47 13.49 -11.69
C GLU A 138 28.17 14.54 -12.57
N ARG A 139 27.83 14.60 -13.86
CA ARG A 139 28.32 15.64 -14.79
C ARG A 139 27.87 17.05 -14.39
N VAL A 140 26.62 17.22 -13.95
CA VAL A 140 26.12 18.53 -13.48
C VAL A 140 26.78 18.93 -12.15
N LEU A 141 26.95 17.98 -11.23
CA LEU A 141 27.60 18.24 -9.93
C LEU A 141 29.04 18.71 -10.08
N THR A 142 29.81 18.11 -11.00
CA THR A 142 31.19 18.55 -11.27
C THR A 142 31.25 19.97 -11.83
N LYS A 143 30.32 20.33 -12.73
CA LYS A 143 30.20 21.71 -13.24
C LYS A 143 29.81 22.69 -12.14
N LEU A 144 28.86 22.32 -11.28
CA LEU A 144 28.42 23.18 -10.17
C LEU A 144 29.56 23.45 -9.20
N LYS A 145 30.35 22.43 -8.83
CA LYS A 145 31.56 22.61 -8.01
C LYS A 145 32.60 23.53 -8.64
N ALA A 146 32.77 23.47 -9.96
CA ALA A 146 33.67 24.38 -10.68
C ALA A 146 33.17 25.83 -10.59
N VAL A 147 31.88 26.07 -10.82
CA VAL A 147 31.26 27.39 -10.72
C VAL A 147 31.28 27.93 -9.28
N GLU A 148 31.02 27.09 -8.28
CA GLU A 148 31.16 27.47 -6.87
C GLU A 148 32.59 27.90 -6.55
N HIS A 149 33.59 27.15 -7.03
CA HIS A 149 34.99 27.53 -6.85
C HIS A 149 35.31 28.88 -7.51
N GLU A 150 34.86 29.13 -8.73
CA GLU A 150 35.01 30.43 -9.39
C GLU A 150 34.36 31.56 -8.60
N ASN A 151 33.14 31.37 -8.10
CA ASN A 151 32.44 32.35 -7.27
C ASN A 151 33.19 32.64 -5.97
N THR A 152 33.72 31.63 -5.28
CA THR A 152 34.52 31.85 -4.06
C THR A 152 35.77 32.69 -4.34
N GLN A 153 36.48 32.44 -5.45
CA GLN A 153 37.63 33.24 -5.85
C GLN A 153 37.26 34.69 -6.19
N LEU A 154 36.09 34.92 -6.80
CA LEU A 154 35.62 36.26 -7.10
C LEU A 154 35.26 37.04 -5.83
N VAL A 155 34.59 36.38 -4.88
CA VAL A 155 34.27 36.98 -3.57
C VAL A 155 35.55 37.32 -2.80
N GLU A 156 36.54 36.43 -2.79
CA GLU A 156 37.83 36.69 -2.13
C GLU A 156 38.55 37.89 -2.76
N ARG A 157 38.58 37.98 -4.10
CA ARG A 157 39.14 39.14 -4.81
C ARG A 157 38.40 40.44 -4.48
N LEU A 158 37.07 40.41 -4.43
CA LEU A 158 36.27 41.58 -4.05
C LEU A 158 36.52 42.00 -2.61
N MET A 159 36.65 41.04 -1.69
CA MET A 159 36.92 41.31 -0.29
C MET A 159 38.30 41.97 -0.11
N GLN A 160 39.33 41.46 -0.79
CA GLN A 160 40.66 42.06 -0.78
C GLN A 160 40.63 43.51 -1.33
N ALA A 161 39.93 43.74 -2.44
CA ALA A 161 39.78 45.08 -3.00
C ALA A 161 39.08 46.04 -2.02
N LYS A 162 38.05 45.55 -1.32
CA LYS A 162 37.32 46.33 -0.30
C LYS A 162 38.14 46.59 0.96
N MET A 163 39.00 45.67 1.38
CA MET A 163 39.93 45.92 2.49
C MET A 163 40.92 47.03 2.15
N VAL A 164 41.50 47.01 0.95
CA VAL A 164 42.41 48.08 0.49
C VAL A 164 41.69 49.43 0.40
N GLU A 165 40.42 49.44 -0.04
CA GLU A 165 39.60 50.65 -0.05
C GLU A 165 39.33 51.16 1.37
N ALA A 166 39.01 50.27 2.32
CA ALA A 166 38.79 50.60 3.72
C ALA A 166 40.06 51.13 4.40
N GLU A 167 41.24 50.58 4.11
CA GLU A 167 42.53 51.08 4.61
C GLU A 167 42.78 52.52 4.15
N LYS A 168 42.58 52.81 2.86
CA LYS A 168 42.69 54.18 2.33
C LYS A 168 41.69 55.14 2.99
N LEU A 169 40.48 54.67 3.26
CA LEU A 169 39.45 55.46 3.92
C LEU A 169 39.78 55.72 5.40
N ASN A 170 40.40 54.75 6.07
CA ASN A 170 40.93 54.92 7.43
C ASN A 170 42.11 55.90 7.47
N GLU A 171 43.02 55.85 6.48
CA GLU A 171 44.10 56.84 6.33
C GLU A 171 43.53 58.26 6.13
N ALA A 172 42.50 58.40 5.28
CA ALA A 172 41.81 59.67 5.09
C ALA A 172 41.15 60.16 6.39
N ASN A 173 40.47 59.28 7.12
CA ASN A 173 39.85 59.61 8.41
C ASN A 173 40.88 60.03 9.47
N ALA A 174 42.04 59.36 9.54
CA ALA A 174 43.13 59.76 10.42
C ALA A 174 43.64 61.17 10.10
N MET A 175 43.77 61.52 8.81
CA MET A 175 44.11 62.88 8.39
C MET A 175 43.03 63.90 8.77
N TYR A 176 41.74 63.53 8.63
CA TYR A 176 40.63 64.39 9.07
C TYR A 176 40.63 64.61 10.59
N GLU A 177 40.85 63.57 11.39
CA GLU A 177 40.95 63.68 12.84
C GLU A 177 42.11 64.59 13.28
N GLU A 178 43.27 64.46 12.63
CA GLU A 178 44.41 65.35 12.87
C GLU A 178 44.09 66.81 12.51
N MET A 179 43.38 67.03 11.40
CA MET A 179 42.92 68.36 10.99
C MET A 179 41.90 68.95 11.97
N VAL A 180 40.94 68.16 12.46
CA VAL A 180 39.95 68.57 13.46
C VAL A 180 40.62 68.89 14.80
N LEU A 181 41.62 68.12 15.21
CA LEU A 181 42.43 68.41 16.40
C LEU A 181 43.19 69.74 16.26
N LYS A 182 43.80 70.00 15.08
CA LYS A 182 44.45 71.28 14.79
C LYS A 182 43.46 72.45 14.79
N LEU A 183 42.25 72.27 14.25
CA LEU A 183 41.19 73.30 14.27
C LEU A 183 40.66 73.57 15.69
N LYS A 184 40.54 72.54 16.54
CA LYS A 184 40.22 72.70 17.96
C LYS A 184 41.33 73.42 18.73
N ALA A 185 42.61 73.13 18.43
CA ALA A 185 43.74 73.83 19.03
C ALA A 185 43.85 75.31 18.58
N ALA A 186 43.36 75.63 17.37
CA ALA A 186 43.36 76.99 16.81
C ALA A 186 42.22 77.90 17.31
N GLY A 187 41.39 77.45 18.26
CA GLY A 187 40.43 78.31 18.96
C GLY A 187 39.22 78.78 18.14
N LEU A 188 38.86 78.11 17.05
CA LEU A 188 37.62 78.36 16.32
C LEU A 188 36.49 77.47 16.88
N GLY A 189 35.48 78.12 17.46
CA GLY A 189 34.41 77.49 18.23
C GLY A 189 33.69 76.34 17.53
N ALA A 190 33.87 75.13 18.06
CA ALA A 190 33.24 73.88 17.64
C ALA A 190 31.78 73.76 18.12
N GLY A 191 30.96 74.80 17.87
CA GLY A 191 29.53 74.80 18.21
C GLY A 191 28.61 74.52 17.01
N GLY A 192 29.01 74.92 15.79
CA GLY A 192 28.14 74.86 14.61
C GLY A 192 28.29 73.60 13.74
N ILE A 193 29.50 73.03 13.66
CA ILE A 193 29.81 71.95 12.70
C ILE A 193 29.29 70.59 13.20
N GLN A 194 29.23 70.39 14.51
CA GLN A 194 28.83 69.12 15.11
C GLN A 194 27.32 68.85 14.96
N HIS A 195 26.51 69.90 14.85
CA HIS A 195 25.05 69.79 14.73
C HIS A 195 24.60 69.50 13.29
N HIS A 196 25.39 69.91 12.29
CA HIS A 196 25.12 69.57 10.87
C HIS A 196 25.59 68.17 10.50
N ALA A 197 26.71 67.68 11.05
CA ALA A 197 27.21 66.33 10.80
C ALA A 197 26.31 65.21 11.37
N GLN A 198 25.63 65.45 12.50
CA GLN A 198 24.65 64.50 13.04
C GLN A 198 23.37 64.43 12.19
N GLN A 199 22.92 65.54 11.60
CA GLN A 199 21.76 65.54 10.71
C GLN A 199 22.03 64.87 9.36
N GLU A 200 23.26 64.98 8.82
CA GLU A 200 23.63 64.32 7.57
C GLU A 200 23.92 62.82 7.76
N ALA A 201 24.47 62.41 8.90
CA ALA A 201 24.70 60.98 9.21
C ALA A 201 23.38 60.19 9.37
N ASP A 202 22.37 60.77 10.03
CA ASP A 202 21.02 60.16 10.14
C ASP A 202 20.28 60.13 8.79
N GLY A 203 20.62 61.03 7.86
CA GLY A 203 20.10 61.03 6.49
C GLY A 203 20.73 59.95 5.58
N VAL A 204 21.98 59.55 5.83
CA VAL A 204 22.73 58.57 5.03
C VAL A 204 22.41 57.13 5.44
N ILE A 205 22.15 56.86 6.73
CA ILE A 205 21.77 55.51 7.22
C ILE A 205 20.43 55.05 6.64
N ARG A 206 19.56 55.96 6.16
CA ARG A 206 18.31 55.62 5.47
C ARG A 206 18.44 55.33 3.97
N ARG A 207 19.63 55.45 3.36
CA ARG A 207 19.81 55.25 1.90
C ARG A 207 20.58 53.99 1.52
N SER A 208 21.22 53.28 2.46
CA SER A 208 22.04 52.10 2.14
C SER A 208 21.34 50.74 2.23
N GLU A 209 20.02 50.70 2.42
CA GLU A 209 19.21 49.45 2.34
C GLU A 209 18.40 49.33 1.03
N ALA A 210 18.65 50.19 0.03
CA ALA A 210 17.92 50.17 -1.25
C ALA A 210 18.58 49.27 -2.32
N GLY A 211 19.14 48.13 -1.93
CA GLY A 211 19.90 47.26 -2.85
C GLY A 211 19.89 45.77 -2.55
N TYR A 212 19.13 45.30 -1.56
CA TYR A 212 18.94 43.86 -1.36
C TYR A 212 17.66 43.43 -2.08
N VAL A 213 17.82 42.43 -2.94
CA VAL A 213 16.83 41.93 -3.88
C VAL A 213 15.50 41.66 -3.17
N ASP A 214 14.45 42.31 -3.68
CA ASP A 214 13.04 42.16 -3.35
C ASP A 214 12.64 40.68 -3.47
N ILE A 215 12.74 39.94 -2.37
CA ILE A 215 12.01 38.69 -2.20
C ILE A 215 10.57 39.15 -2.12
N MET A 216 9.81 38.98 -3.21
CA MET A 216 8.39 39.33 -3.27
C MET A 216 7.70 38.87 -1.98
N GLU A 217 7.45 39.80 -1.06
CA GLU A 217 6.65 39.54 0.12
C GLU A 217 5.28 39.11 -0.39
N THR A 218 4.77 37.98 0.11
CA THR A 218 3.39 37.62 -0.22
C THR A 218 2.48 38.74 0.30
N PRO A 219 1.72 39.43 -0.57
CA PRO A 219 0.84 40.49 -0.11
C PRO A 219 -0.19 39.86 0.83
N VAL A 220 -0.34 40.44 2.02
CA VAL A 220 -1.37 39.99 2.97
C VAL A 220 -2.73 40.18 2.29
N PRO A 221 -3.52 39.10 2.08
CA PRO A 221 -4.82 39.20 1.44
C PRO A 221 -5.69 40.15 2.25
N SER A 222 -6.43 41.02 1.58
CA SER A 222 -7.25 42.05 2.24
C SER A 222 -8.72 41.99 1.87
N THR A 223 -9.05 41.36 0.74
CA THR A 223 -10.42 41.29 0.23
C THR A 223 -10.84 39.87 -0.12
N CYS A 224 -12.09 39.52 0.20
CA CYS A 224 -12.69 38.27 -0.26
C CYS A 224 -13.07 38.41 -1.73
N ARG A 225 -12.38 37.67 -2.60
CA ARG A 225 -12.59 37.71 -4.05
C ARG A 225 -13.73 36.79 -4.49
N ILE A 226 -13.82 35.59 -3.89
CA ILE A 226 -14.78 34.56 -4.31
C ILE A 226 -15.41 33.89 -3.10
N THR A 227 -16.73 33.72 -3.14
CA THR A 227 -17.50 32.95 -2.16
C THR A 227 -18.13 31.74 -2.84
N ILE A 228 -17.81 30.55 -2.36
CA ILE A 228 -18.27 29.28 -2.93
C ILE A 228 -19.10 28.54 -1.88
N ARG A 229 -20.35 28.19 -2.20
CA ARG A 229 -21.13 27.25 -1.40
C ARG A 229 -20.72 25.82 -1.75
N ALA A 230 -19.79 25.26 -0.97
CA ALA A 230 -19.07 24.06 -1.36
C ALA A 230 -19.76 22.75 -0.95
N HIS A 231 -20.24 22.67 0.29
CA HIS A 231 -20.75 21.43 0.89
C HIS A 231 -22.00 21.69 1.74
N ASP A 232 -22.93 20.74 1.75
CA ASP A 232 -24.07 20.78 2.66
C ASP A 232 -23.68 20.14 4.01
N GLY A 233 -23.75 20.94 5.09
CA GLY A 233 -23.53 20.49 6.47
C GLY A 233 -22.17 20.84 7.10
N GLY A 234 -21.17 21.23 6.32
CA GLY A 234 -19.84 21.55 6.86
C GLY A 234 -18.72 21.28 5.86
N CYS A 235 -17.76 22.20 5.70
CA CYS A 235 -16.46 21.87 5.12
C CYS A 235 -15.49 21.44 6.25
N GLY A 236 -14.94 20.23 6.15
CA GLY A 236 -14.05 19.65 7.16
C GLY A 236 -12.57 19.92 6.91
N SER A 237 -12.16 20.03 5.63
CA SER A 237 -10.78 20.33 5.25
C SER A 237 -10.73 20.92 3.83
N ILE A 238 -9.74 21.79 3.61
CA ILE A 238 -9.42 22.38 2.32
C ILE A 238 -7.91 22.31 2.09
N ILE A 239 -7.50 22.08 0.85
CA ILE A 239 -6.09 21.98 0.45
C ILE A 239 -5.93 22.44 -0.99
N PHE A 240 -4.84 23.19 -1.26
CA PHE A 240 -4.42 23.50 -2.62
C PHE A 240 -3.62 22.35 -3.22
N GLN A 241 -3.87 22.06 -4.49
CA GLN A 241 -3.08 21.11 -5.26
C GLN A 241 -1.72 21.75 -5.65
N ASN A 242 -0.62 21.00 -5.50
CA ASN A 242 0.75 21.53 -5.63
C ASN A 242 1.01 22.15 -7.02
N ASN A 243 1.65 23.32 -7.08
CA ASN A 243 1.94 24.05 -8.33
C ASN A 243 0.72 24.21 -9.27
N THR A 244 -0.51 24.20 -8.75
CA THR A 244 -1.71 24.47 -9.54
C THR A 244 -2.66 25.43 -8.84
N ASP A 245 -3.56 26.05 -9.61
CA ASP A 245 -4.63 26.91 -9.10
C ASP A 245 -5.91 26.12 -8.72
N LYS A 246 -5.75 24.85 -8.35
CA LYS A 246 -6.89 23.99 -7.99
C LYS A 246 -7.02 23.89 -6.47
N LEU A 247 -8.22 24.15 -5.97
CA LEU A 247 -8.59 24.00 -4.57
C LEU A 247 -9.41 22.73 -4.40
N ILE A 248 -9.06 21.90 -3.43
CA ILE A 248 -9.78 20.67 -3.10
C ILE A 248 -10.44 20.85 -1.73
N SER A 249 -11.73 20.54 -1.63
CA SER A 249 -12.51 20.62 -0.41
C SER A 249 -13.17 19.30 -0.07
N GLY A 250 -13.24 18.98 1.22
CA GLY A 250 -13.90 17.79 1.74
C GLY A 250 -14.96 18.17 2.75
N GLY A 251 -16.13 17.56 2.65
CA GLY A 251 -17.31 17.97 3.42
C GLY A 251 -17.94 16.90 4.31
N GLN A 252 -18.93 17.35 5.09
CA GLN A 252 -19.85 16.47 5.83
C GLN A 252 -20.86 15.78 4.91
N ASP A 253 -21.08 16.32 3.71
CA ASP A 253 -21.88 15.70 2.64
C ASP A 253 -21.24 14.43 2.04
N GLN A 254 -20.10 13.99 2.58
CA GLN A 254 -19.38 12.77 2.18
C GLN A 254 -18.83 12.87 0.75
N THR A 255 -18.58 14.09 0.27
CA THR A 255 -17.99 14.32 -1.05
C THR A 255 -16.67 15.07 -0.92
N VAL A 256 -15.80 14.86 -1.92
CA VAL A 256 -14.63 15.70 -2.14
C VAL A 256 -14.83 16.44 -3.46
N LYS A 257 -14.64 17.75 -3.47
CA LYS A 257 -14.87 18.59 -4.64
C LYS A 257 -13.58 19.31 -5.02
N ILE A 258 -13.34 19.44 -6.32
CA ILE A 258 -12.19 20.14 -6.88
C ILE A 258 -12.70 21.38 -7.60
N TRP A 259 -12.17 22.55 -7.25
CA TRP A 259 -12.55 23.87 -7.72
C TRP A 259 -11.38 24.55 -8.41
N SER A 260 -11.66 25.42 -9.37
CA SER A 260 -10.69 26.41 -9.85
C SER A 260 -10.66 27.58 -8.86
N ALA A 261 -9.50 27.91 -8.30
CA ALA A 261 -9.37 28.98 -7.32
C ALA A 261 -9.48 30.38 -7.95
N HIS A 262 -9.14 30.54 -9.23
CA HIS A 262 -9.31 31.80 -9.96
C HIS A 262 -10.76 32.14 -10.31
N THR A 263 -11.59 31.12 -10.60
CA THR A 263 -12.97 31.32 -11.08
C THR A 263 -14.04 30.92 -10.06
N GLY A 264 -13.68 30.10 -9.06
CA GLY A 264 -14.64 29.47 -8.15
C GLY A 264 -15.47 28.35 -8.77
N ALA A 265 -15.20 27.96 -10.03
CA ALA A 265 -15.99 26.96 -10.73
C ALA A 265 -15.66 25.53 -10.24
N LEU A 266 -16.71 24.71 -10.07
CA LEU A 266 -16.58 23.28 -9.76
C LEU A 266 -16.03 22.54 -10.99
N THR A 267 -14.85 21.95 -10.84
CA THR A 267 -14.19 21.17 -11.92
C THR A 267 -14.55 19.70 -11.86
N SER A 268 -14.53 19.10 -10.66
CA SER A 268 -14.82 17.67 -10.48
C SER A 268 -15.41 17.41 -9.09
N THR A 269 -16.22 16.35 -8.98
CA THR A 269 -16.71 15.85 -7.70
C THR A 269 -16.33 14.38 -7.57
N LEU A 270 -15.55 14.07 -6.55
CA LEU A 270 -15.13 12.74 -6.16
C LEU A 270 -16.14 12.17 -5.16
N GLN A 271 -16.84 11.13 -5.58
CA GLN A 271 -17.88 10.46 -4.81
C GLN A 271 -17.35 9.15 -4.22
N GLY A 272 -18.05 8.62 -3.22
CA GLY A 272 -17.80 7.29 -2.66
C GLY A 272 -17.24 7.27 -1.23
N CYS A 273 -17.09 8.41 -0.56
CA CYS A 273 -16.86 8.41 0.89
C CYS A 273 -18.10 7.84 1.60
N LEU A 274 -17.88 7.15 2.71
CA LEU A 274 -18.95 6.56 3.54
C LEU A 274 -19.16 7.32 4.86
N GLY A 275 -18.73 8.57 4.92
CA GLY A 275 -18.78 9.40 6.11
C GLY A 275 -18.18 10.79 5.88
N THR A 276 -18.15 11.60 6.93
CA THR A 276 -17.62 12.96 6.88
C THR A 276 -16.12 12.96 6.60
N VAL A 277 -15.70 13.84 5.69
CA VAL A 277 -14.27 14.03 5.40
C VAL A 277 -13.66 14.94 6.46
N ASN A 278 -12.74 14.40 7.26
CA ASN A 278 -12.09 15.12 8.36
C ASN A 278 -10.78 15.78 7.93
N ASP A 279 -10.10 15.20 6.94
CA ASP A 279 -8.86 15.73 6.39
C ASP A 279 -8.62 15.28 4.96
N LEU A 280 -7.77 16.02 4.25
CA LEU A 280 -7.42 15.79 2.86
C LEU A 280 -5.91 15.87 2.68
N ALA A 281 -5.39 15.04 1.78
CA ALA A 281 -4.02 15.11 1.31
C ALA A 281 -3.98 14.94 -0.22
N VAL A 282 -2.97 15.53 -0.84
CA VAL A 282 -2.68 15.36 -2.26
C VAL A 282 -1.24 14.86 -2.40
N THR A 283 -1.03 13.89 -3.27
CA THR A 283 0.33 13.39 -3.53
C THR A 283 1.17 14.48 -4.21
N ASN A 284 2.48 14.48 -3.98
CA ASN A 284 3.37 15.51 -4.55
C ASN A 284 3.31 15.57 -6.09
N ASP A 285 3.10 14.43 -6.75
CA ASP A 285 2.91 14.33 -8.20
C ASP A 285 1.49 14.72 -8.68
N ASN A 286 0.62 15.16 -7.76
CA ASN A 286 -0.77 15.54 -8.00
C ASN A 286 -1.64 14.47 -8.67
N LYS A 287 -1.24 13.20 -8.60
CA LYS A 287 -2.02 12.12 -9.23
C LYS A 287 -3.17 11.66 -8.36
N PHE A 288 -2.99 11.66 -7.04
CA PHE A 288 -3.97 11.12 -6.11
C PHE A 288 -4.44 12.15 -5.09
N VAL A 289 -5.73 12.10 -4.80
CA VAL A 289 -6.37 12.78 -3.67
C VAL A 289 -6.73 11.73 -2.64
N ILE A 290 -6.38 11.97 -1.38
CA ILE A 290 -6.68 11.09 -0.27
C ILE A 290 -7.60 11.82 0.71
N ALA A 291 -8.68 11.16 1.13
CA ALA A 291 -9.56 11.64 2.18
C ALA A 291 -9.51 10.76 3.41
N ALA A 292 -9.28 11.38 4.57
CA ALA A 292 -9.48 10.78 5.88
C ALA A 292 -10.96 10.90 6.28
N CYS A 293 -11.60 9.76 6.55
CA CYS A 293 -13.04 9.71 6.80
C CYS A 293 -13.36 9.35 8.26
N SER A 294 -14.50 9.86 8.76
CA SER A 294 -15.09 9.41 10.04
C SER A 294 -15.59 7.97 10.01
N SER A 295 -15.73 7.35 8.84
CA SER A 295 -16.08 5.94 8.66
C SER A 295 -14.93 4.95 8.96
N ASN A 296 -13.87 5.40 9.64
CA ASN A 296 -12.66 4.65 9.98
C ASN A 296 -11.81 4.18 8.77
N LYS A 297 -12.10 4.72 7.58
CA LYS A 297 -11.44 4.36 6.32
C LYS A 297 -10.77 5.57 5.70
N LEU A 298 -9.79 5.33 4.83
CA LEU A 298 -9.33 6.34 3.89
C LEU A 298 -9.75 5.97 2.48
N PHE A 299 -10.06 6.98 1.69
CA PHE A 299 -10.43 6.82 0.28
C PHE A 299 -9.42 7.55 -0.57
N VAL A 300 -9.01 6.91 -1.67
CA VAL A 300 -7.99 7.43 -2.59
C VAL A 300 -8.58 7.47 -3.98
N TRP A 301 -8.58 8.63 -4.62
CA TRP A 301 -8.99 8.81 -6.01
C TRP A 301 -7.80 9.24 -6.85
N GLU A 302 -7.81 8.84 -8.12
CA GLU A 302 -7.05 9.57 -9.12
C GLU A 302 -7.75 10.90 -9.41
N VAL A 303 -7.00 12.00 -9.54
CA VAL A 303 -7.59 13.34 -9.77
C VAL A 303 -8.53 13.37 -10.99
N ASN A 304 -8.21 12.60 -12.03
CA ASN A 304 -9.01 12.48 -13.25
C ASN A 304 -10.04 11.34 -13.19
N GLY A 305 -10.02 10.53 -12.13
CA GLY A 305 -10.90 9.39 -11.93
C GLY A 305 -12.10 9.75 -11.06
N GLY A 306 -13.32 9.52 -11.56
CA GLY A 306 -14.54 9.78 -10.79
C GLY A 306 -14.86 8.76 -9.69
N ARG A 307 -14.07 7.68 -9.57
CA ARG A 307 -14.28 6.58 -8.60
C ARG A 307 -13.04 6.38 -7.73
N PRO A 308 -13.21 5.96 -6.45
CA PRO A 308 -12.07 5.67 -5.58
C PRO A 308 -11.29 4.48 -6.13
N ARG A 309 -9.98 4.68 -6.34
CA ARG A 309 -9.03 3.64 -6.74
C ARG A 309 -8.75 2.68 -5.59
N HIS A 310 -8.52 3.23 -4.39
CA HIS A 310 -8.30 2.44 -3.18
C HIS A 310 -9.24 2.87 -2.07
N THR A 311 -9.71 1.89 -1.30
CA THR A 311 -10.34 2.09 0.00
C THR A 311 -9.45 1.43 1.04
N LEU A 312 -8.72 2.23 1.80
CA LEU A 312 -7.74 1.75 2.78
C LEU A 312 -8.45 1.44 4.09
N THR A 313 -8.47 0.16 4.46
CA THR A 313 -9.13 -0.36 5.65
C THR A 313 -8.09 -0.84 6.66
N GLY A 314 -8.25 -0.47 7.93
CA GLY A 314 -7.37 -0.95 9.00
C GLY A 314 -7.42 -0.14 10.28
N HIS A 315 -7.87 1.12 10.23
CA HIS A 315 -8.21 1.86 11.44
C HIS A 315 -9.52 1.35 12.04
N THR A 316 -9.59 1.36 13.37
CA THR A 316 -10.79 0.89 14.12
C THR A 316 -11.68 2.03 14.59
N LYS A 317 -11.19 3.27 14.52
CA LYS A 317 -11.92 4.50 14.85
C LYS A 317 -11.67 5.57 13.78
N ASN A 318 -12.35 6.72 13.92
CA ASN A 318 -12.33 7.81 12.95
C ASN A 318 -10.90 8.24 12.61
N VAL A 319 -10.64 8.40 11.32
CA VAL A 319 -9.35 8.91 10.83
C VAL A 319 -9.38 10.42 10.98
N CYS A 320 -8.45 10.98 11.75
CA CYS A 320 -8.43 12.39 12.12
C CYS A 320 -7.63 13.24 11.13
N SER A 321 -6.51 12.71 10.65
CA SER A 321 -5.64 13.41 9.71
C SER A 321 -4.93 12.44 8.77
N VAL A 322 -4.57 12.94 7.58
CA VAL A 322 -3.81 12.21 6.58
C VAL A 322 -2.83 13.16 5.91
N ASP A 323 -1.64 12.67 5.58
CA ASP A 323 -0.68 13.40 4.77
C ASP A 323 0.06 12.46 3.81
N ALA A 324 0.61 13.01 2.74
CA ALA A 324 1.37 12.29 1.72
C ALA A 324 2.87 12.63 1.82
N SER A 325 3.73 11.63 1.61
CA SER A 325 5.16 11.87 1.59
C SER A 325 5.56 12.71 0.38
N TRP A 326 6.31 13.78 0.64
CA TRP A 326 6.83 14.65 -0.42
C TRP A 326 7.88 13.97 -1.29
N VAL A 327 8.68 13.07 -0.69
CA VAL A 327 9.77 12.36 -1.38
C VAL A 327 9.25 11.13 -2.14
N LYS A 328 8.29 10.41 -1.56
CA LYS A 328 7.73 9.17 -2.12
C LYS A 328 6.23 9.35 -2.33
N SER A 329 5.80 9.74 -3.54
CA SER A 329 4.40 10.08 -3.83
C SER A 329 3.38 8.97 -3.53
N LEU A 330 3.82 7.73 -3.43
CA LEU A 330 2.98 6.56 -3.13
C LEU A 330 2.95 6.19 -1.64
N VAL A 331 3.67 6.89 -0.76
CA VAL A 331 3.65 6.64 0.68
C VAL A 331 2.78 7.70 1.35
N ILE A 332 1.79 7.24 2.12
CA ILE A 332 0.94 8.13 2.91
C ILE A 332 0.94 7.71 4.38
N ALA A 333 0.63 8.65 5.26
CA ALA A 333 0.49 8.41 6.68
C ALA A 333 -0.87 8.92 7.16
N SER A 334 -1.51 8.17 8.06
CA SER A 334 -2.81 8.53 8.63
C SER A 334 -2.80 8.38 10.14
N SER A 335 -3.50 9.27 10.82
CA SER A 335 -3.72 9.24 12.26
C SER A 335 -5.19 9.03 12.60
N SER A 336 -5.47 8.35 13.71
CA SER A 336 -6.84 8.03 14.14
C SER A 336 -7.00 8.05 15.66
N ASN A 337 -8.23 8.24 16.14
CA ASN A 337 -8.56 8.12 17.56
C ASN A 337 -8.46 6.69 18.12
N ASP A 338 -8.11 5.70 17.30
CA ASP A 338 -7.69 4.38 17.77
C ASP A 338 -6.27 4.37 18.37
N ARG A 339 -5.64 5.56 18.50
CA ARG A 339 -4.25 5.76 18.96
C ARG A 339 -3.21 5.21 17.98
N THR A 340 -3.70 4.93 16.77
CA THR A 340 -3.07 4.56 15.52
C THR A 340 -2.33 5.65 14.78
N ILE A 341 -1.08 5.46 14.37
CA ILE A 341 -0.57 6.05 13.13
C ILE A 341 -0.25 4.92 12.16
N LYS A 342 -0.80 4.97 10.94
CA LYS A 342 -0.58 3.93 9.92
C LYS A 342 0.11 4.52 8.71
N ILE A 343 1.09 3.79 8.19
CA ILE A 343 1.81 4.12 6.96
C ILE A 343 1.31 3.19 5.87
N TRP A 344 0.88 3.73 4.74
CA TRP A 344 0.29 2.99 3.64
C TRP A 344 1.12 3.12 2.39
N ASP A 345 1.02 2.11 1.54
CA ASP A 345 1.53 2.13 0.18
C ASP A 345 0.38 2.19 -0.81
N LEU A 346 0.31 3.28 -1.56
CA LEU A 346 -0.70 3.49 -2.61
C LEU A 346 -0.47 2.58 -3.83
N GLN A 347 0.73 2.03 -4.03
CA GLN A 347 0.97 1.08 -5.12
C GLN A 347 0.20 -0.22 -4.89
N THR A 348 0.22 -0.71 -3.65
CA THR A 348 -0.37 -2.01 -3.28
C THR A 348 -1.74 -1.86 -2.61
N GLY A 349 -2.04 -0.70 -2.05
CA GLY A 349 -3.25 -0.44 -1.27
C GLY A 349 -3.21 -1.00 0.15
N PHE A 350 -2.05 -1.47 0.64
CA PHE A 350 -1.91 -2.09 1.95
C PHE A 350 -1.17 -1.21 2.96
N CYS A 351 -1.46 -1.45 4.25
CA CYS A 351 -0.74 -0.85 5.37
C CYS A 351 0.65 -1.48 5.49
N LYS A 352 1.71 -0.68 5.35
CA LYS A 352 3.11 -1.11 5.51
C LYS A 352 3.53 -1.19 6.97
N SER A 353 3.12 -0.22 7.78
CA SER A 353 3.56 -0.12 9.18
C SER A 353 2.48 0.51 10.05
N THR A 354 2.41 0.08 11.31
CA THR A 354 1.51 0.67 12.32
C THR A 354 2.34 1.08 13.52
N ILE A 355 2.27 2.37 13.86
CA ILE A 355 2.91 2.98 15.01
C ILE A 355 1.82 3.23 16.06
N MET A 356 2.02 2.69 17.26
CA MET A 356 1.10 2.89 18.38
C MET A 356 1.57 4.07 19.23
N SER A 357 0.64 4.95 19.60
CA SER A 357 0.89 6.04 20.54
C SER A 357 0.09 5.85 21.83
N ALA A 358 0.60 6.35 22.95
CA ALA A 358 -0.14 6.39 24.20
C ALA A 358 -1.34 7.36 24.17
N SER A 359 -1.25 8.42 23.36
CA SER A 359 -2.26 9.46 23.22
C SER A 359 -2.81 9.54 21.80
N ASN A 360 -4.08 9.96 21.67
CA ASN A 360 -4.78 10.07 20.38
C ASN A 360 -4.09 11.10 19.47
N PRO A 361 -3.52 10.69 18.33
CA PRO A 361 -2.99 11.61 17.33
C PRO A 361 -4.16 12.29 16.58
N ASN A 362 -4.26 13.61 16.70
CA ASN A 362 -5.31 14.42 16.07
C ASN A 362 -4.89 14.97 14.71
N ALA A 363 -3.62 15.37 14.57
CA ALA A 363 -3.05 15.94 13.35
C ALA A 363 -1.73 15.24 12.99
N LEU A 364 -1.39 15.20 11.71
CA LEU A 364 -0.19 14.53 11.22
C LEU A 364 0.37 15.26 9.99
N VAL A 365 1.70 15.33 9.89
CA VAL A 365 2.40 15.90 8.74
C VAL A 365 3.74 15.22 8.48
N PHE A 366 4.13 15.08 7.20
CA PHE A 366 5.47 14.69 6.78
C PHE A 366 6.42 15.90 6.83
N ILE A 367 7.61 15.67 7.38
CA ILE A 367 8.64 16.70 7.49
C ILE A 367 9.72 16.44 6.44
N HIS A 368 10.80 15.78 6.83
CA HIS A 368 11.99 15.55 6.01
C HIS A 368 12.28 14.06 5.91
N GLY A 369 12.53 13.61 4.68
CA GLY A 369 12.84 12.21 4.36
C GLY A 369 11.76 11.24 4.82
N ASP A 370 12.10 10.41 5.80
CA ASP A 370 11.26 9.35 6.35
C ASP A 370 10.70 9.72 7.75
N ALA A 371 10.70 11.00 8.13
CA ALA A 371 10.18 11.48 9.41
C ALA A 371 8.78 12.11 9.29
N ILE A 372 7.94 11.86 10.30
CA ILE A 372 6.61 12.46 10.46
C ILE A 372 6.49 13.14 11.82
N CYS A 373 5.69 14.21 11.89
CA CYS A 373 5.25 14.83 13.13
C CYS A 373 3.77 14.55 13.34
N SER A 374 3.41 14.13 14.54
CA SER A 374 2.02 13.95 14.97
C SER A 374 1.70 14.85 16.14
N GLY A 375 0.61 15.60 16.03
CA GLY A 375 0.03 16.39 17.11
C GLY A 375 -1.01 15.58 17.87
N HIS A 376 -0.83 15.47 19.19
CA HIS A 376 -1.67 14.64 20.05
C HIS A 376 -2.58 15.48 20.94
N ARG A 377 -3.69 14.87 21.38
CA ARG A 377 -4.64 15.50 22.31
C ARG A 377 -4.14 15.68 23.73
N ASP A 378 -2.99 15.11 24.07
CA ASP A 378 -2.30 15.37 25.33
C ASP A 378 -1.44 16.65 25.27
N GLY A 379 -1.51 17.39 24.16
CA GLY A 379 -0.74 18.62 23.96
C GLY A 379 0.67 18.39 23.41
N SER A 380 1.09 17.14 23.22
CA SER A 380 2.42 16.80 22.73
C SER A 380 2.50 16.74 21.21
N LEU A 381 3.61 17.23 20.67
CA LEU A 381 4.07 16.93 19.32
C LEU A 381 5.07 15.79 19.41
N LYS A 382 4.87 14.74 18.61
CA LYS A 382 5.76 13.57 18.58
C LYS A 382 6.32 13.38 17.19
N PHE A 383 7.62 13.11 17.13
CA PHE A 383 8.34 12.93 15.88
C PHE A 383 8.74 11.46 15.75
N HIS A 384 8.30 10.84 14.66
CA HIS A 384 8.49 9.42 14.41
C HIS A 384 9.26 9.20 13.13
N ASP A 385 10.12 8.19 13.11
CA ASP A 385 10.73 7.67 11.90
C ASP A 385 9.84 6.53 11.35
N ILE A 386 9.33 6.68 10.13
CA ILE A 386 8.40 5.73 9.52
C ILE A 386 9.05 4.38 9.22
N ARG A 387 10.38 4.32 9.04
CA ARG A 387 11.08 3.06 8.75
C ARG A 387 11.24 2.20 9.99
N SER A 388 11.66 2.82 11.10
CA SER A 388 11.86 2.13 12.37
C SER A 388 10.59 2.04 13.21
N GLY A 389 9.61 2.90 12.95
CA GLY A 389 8.40 3.06 13.76
C GLY A 389 8.66 3.68 15.14
N LYS A 390 9.89 4.13 15.42
CA LYS A 390 10.28 4.67 16.72
C LYS A 390 10.00 6.18 16.80
N CYS A 391 9.46 6.60 17.93
CA CYS A 391 9.41 8.01 18.32
C CYS A 391 10.79 8.44 18.80
N PHE A 392 11.39 9.45 18.16
CA PHE A 392 12.73 9.94 18.51
C PHE A 392 12.73 11.29 19.24
N ALA A 393 11.65 12.07 19.13
CA ALA A 393 11.48 13.30 19.89
C ALA A 393 10.02 13.51 20.32
N THR A 394 9.81 14.12 21.49
CA THR A 394 8.49 14.49 22.01
C THR A 394 8.60 15.86 22.66
N VAL A 395 7.73 16.78 22.25
CA VAL A 395 7.73 18.19 22.68
C VAL A 395 6.36 18.52 23.24
N ALA A 396 6.30 19.05 24.46
CA ALA A 396 5.06 19.58 25.01
C ALA A 396 4.79 20.97 24.42
N ALA A 397 3.84 21.05 23.48
CA ALA A 397 3.58 22.28 22.72
C ALA A 397 2.36 23.04 23.24
N HIS A 398 1.26 22.34 23.51
CA HIS A 398 -0.05 22.93 23.78
C HIS A 398 -0.78 22.19 24.91
N VAL A 399 -2.01 22.60 25.23
CA VAL A 399 -2.91 21.82 26.10
C VAL A 399 -3.55 20.67 25.32
N ASP A 400 -3.97 20.95 24.08
CA ASP A 400 -4.57 20.00 23.13
C ASP A 400 -4.22 20.48 21.71
N VAL A 401 -3.51 19.67 20.93
CA VAL A 401 -3.08 20.05 19.58
C VAL A 401 -4.23 19.86 18.59
N SER A 402 -4.73 20.96 18.01
CA SER A 402 -5.81 20.93 17.02
C SER A 402 -5.30 20.60 15.63
N SER A 403 -4.24 21.27 15.17
CA SER A 403 -3.68 21.08 13.83
C SER A 403 -2.16 21.22 13.82
N VAL A 404 -1.56 20.58 12.83
CA VAL A 404 -0.14 20.70 12.52
C VAL A 404 -0.03 20.95 11.01
N CYS A 405 0.79 21.91 10.63
CA CYS A 405 1.10 22.24 9.24
C CYS A 405 2.62 22.37 9.11
N VAL A 406 3.16 22.08 7.94
CA VAL A 406 4.59 22.20 7.66
C VAL A 406 4.80 23.22 6.54
N THR A 407 5.89 23.95 6.65
CA THR A 407 6.36 24.89 5.63
C THR A 407 6.79 24.21 4.33
N ARG A 408 6.90 24.97 3.24
CA ARG A 408 7.31 24.45 1.93
C ARG A 408 8.73 23.88 1.96
N ASN A 409 9.66 24.58 2.61
CA ASN A 409 11.03 24.10 2.77
C ASN A 409 11.15 22.94 3.78
N LYS A 410 10.04 22.60 4.47
CA LYS A 410 9.91 21.57 5.51
C LYS A 410 10.82 21.79 6.74
N ASN A 411 11.40 22.98 6.88
CA ASN A 411 12.29 23.34 7.97
C ASN A 411 11.53 23.80 9.20
N HIS A 412 10.31 24.32 9.02
CA HIS A 412 9.46 24.72 10.14
C HIS A 412 8.14 23.96 10.18
N VAL A 413 7.69 23.64 11.39
CA VAL A 413 6.38 23.06 11.69
C VAL A 413 5.57 24.05 12.51
N LEU A 414 4.38 24.39 12.03
CA LEU A 414 3.41 25.18 12.74
C LEU A 414 2.44 24.23 13.48
N SER A 415 2.37 24.33 14.80
CA SER A 415 1.32 23.68 15.57
C SER A 415 0.33 24.70 16.12
N SER A 416 -0.92 24.27 16.20
CA SER A 416 -2.01 25.08 16.73
C SER A 416 -2.65 24.36 17.90
N GLY A 417 -2.80 25.08 19.01
CA GLY A 417 -3.42 24.59 20.22
C GLY A 417 -4.84 25.11 20.38
N ARG A 418 -5.69 24.31 21.03
CA ARG A 418 -7.09 24.69 21.33
C ARG A 418 -7.22 25.99 22.12
N GLU A 419 -6.17 26.37 22.86
CA GLU A 419 -6.08 27.63 23.57
C GLU A 419 -5.99 28.88 22.66
N GLY A 420 -5.92 28.71 21.33
CA GLY A 420 -5.79 29.81 20.38
C GLY A 420 -4.35 30.30 20.20
N VAL A 421 -3.37 29.50 20.63
CA VAL A 421 -1.94 29.76 20.51
C VAL A 421 -1.38 28.94 19.35
N HIS A 422 -0.63 29.61 18.48
CA HIS A 422 0.09 28.99 17.38
C HIS A 422 1.59 29.06 17.65
N LYS A 423 2.29 27.92 17.55
CA LYS A 423 3.74 27.85 17.79
C LYS A 423 4.43 27.37 16.53
N LEU A 424 5.47 28.08 16.11
CA LEU A 424 6.33 27.71 15.00
C LEU A 424 7.60 27.07 15.55
N PHE A 425 7.91 25.87 15.09
CA PHE A 425 9.06 25.09 15.51
C PHE A 425 10.05 24.91 14.37
N ASP A 426 11.36 25.05 14.64
CA ASP A 426 12.41 24.61 13.73
C ASP A 426 12.60 23.09 13.86
N VAL A 427 12.57 22.40 12.72
CA VAL A 427 12.67 20.95 12.60
C VAL A 427 13.77 20.54 11.62
N ARG A 428 14.76 21.40 11.34
CA ARG A 428 15.94 21.06 10.52
C ARG A 428 16.74 19.89 11.11
N MET A 429 16.84 19.83 12.44
CA MET A 429 17.55 18.77 13.18
C MET A 429 16.64 18.16 14.25
N PRO A 430 15.54 17.49 13.85
CA PRO A 430 14.47 17.12 14.78
C PRO A 430 14.91 16.04 15.80
N LYS A 431 16.08 15.41 15.58
CA LYS A 431 16.66 14.40 16.47
C LYS A 431 17.42 14.97 17.67
N GLU A 432 17.82 16.24 17.64
CA GLU A 432 18.64 16.83 18.70
C GLU A 432 17.89 17.95 19.43
N VAL A 433 17.33 18.92 18.70
CA VAL A 433 16.66 20.07 19.29
C VAL A 433 15.48 20.48 18.42
N VAL A 434 14.33 20.71 19.06
CA VAL A 434 13.14 21.30 18.44
C VAL A 434 12.90 22.63 19.15
N GLU A 435 13.31 23.72 18.53
CA GLU A 435 13.23 25.08 19.08
C GLU A 435 11.95 25.78 18.65
N ILE A 436 11.39 26.61 19.55
CA ILE A 436 10.25 27.48 19.23
C ILE A 436 10.81 28.77 18.60
N CYS A 437 10.55 28.97 17.32
CA CYS A 437 10.95 30.16 16.57
C CYS A 437 9.98 31.33 16.73
N GLY A 438 8.74 31.05 17.11
CA GLY A 438 7.71 32.08 17.24
C GLY A 438 6.46 31.54 17.93
N THR A 439 5.81 32.41 18.70
CA THR A 439 4.51 32.13 19.31
C THR A 439 3.55 33.25 18.91
N PHE A 440 2.43 32.88 18.31
CA PHE A 440 1.43 33.79 17.78
C PHE A 440 0.13 33.58 18.54
N THR A 441 -0.40 34.67 19.09
CA THR A 441 -1.62 34.68 19.88
C THR A 441 -2.48 35.85 19.41
N ALA A 442 -3.80 35.71 19.53
CA ALA A 442 -4.73 36.80 19.29
C ALA A 442 -5.78 36.84 20.41
N PRO A 443 -6.12 38.02 20.96
CA PRO A 443 -6.98 38.13 22.15
C PRO A 443 -8.38 37.53 22.00
N SER A 444 -8.95 37.58 20.79
CA SER A 444 -10.27 37.03 20.46
C SER A 444 -10.20 35.63 19.84
N ASN A 445 -9.00 35.14 19.49
CA ASN A 445 -8.90 33.94 18.68
C ASN A 445 -9.15 32.67 19.50
N ARG A 446 -10.32 32.06 19.30
CA ARG A 446 -10.61 30.71 19.76
C ARG A 446 -10.80 29.81 18.56
N LEU A 447 -9.98 28.77 18.46
CA LEU A 447 -10.12 27.79 17.39
C LEU A 447 -11.44 27.04 17.49
N VAL A 448 -12.00 26.69 16.34
CA VAL A 448 -13.26 25.95 16.23
C VAL A 448 -13.04 24.49 16.64
N GLY A 449 -13.11 24.25 17.96
CA GLY A 449 -12.97 22.93 18.54
C GLY A 449 -11.67 22.22 18.18
N SER A 450 -11.72 20.89 18.09
CA SER A 450 -10.56 20.03 17.79
C SER A 450 -10.17 20.00 16.30
N TRP A 451 -10.81 20.82 15.45
CA TRP A 451 -10.70 20.74 13.99
C TRP A 451 -10.20 22.03 13.34
N GLY A 452 -9.96 23.08 14.13
CA GLY A 452 -9.37 24.33 13.64
C GLY A 452 -8.00 24.10 13.01
N ARG A 453 -7.89 24.30 11.70
CA ARG A 453 -6.65 24.20 10.93
C ARG A 453 -6.10 25.57 10.57
N ALA A 454 -4.89 25.84 11.05
CA ALA A 454 -4.08 26.98 10.63
C ALA A 454 -3.11 26.58 9.50
N CYS A 455 -2.76 27.55 8.65
CA CYS A 455 -1.79 27.38 7.58
C CYS A 455 -0.71 28.46 7.62
N ILE A 456 0.42 28.16 6.99
CA ILE A 456 1.55 29.08 6.81
C ILE A 456 1.67 29.45 5.33
N SER A 457 2.05 30.69 5.05
CA SER A 457 2.29 31.17 3.69
C SER A 457 3.50 30.49 3.06
N PRO A 458 3.59 30.44 1.71
CA PRO A 458 4.70 29.79 1.02
C PRO A 458 6.08 30.43 1.27
N ASP A 459 6.11 31.73 1.56
CA ASP A 459 7.31 32.49 1.94
C ASP A 459 7.63 32.41 3.44
N GLU A 460 6.78 31.71 4.21
CA GLU A 460 6.90 31.50 5.65
C GLU A 460 6.80 32.76 6.49
N ASN A 461 6.41 33.89 5.90
CA ASN A 461 6.30 35.18 6.57
C ASN A 461 4.95 35.38 7.24
N CYS A 462 3.88 34.77 6.72
CA CYS A 462 2.53 34.95 7.21
C CYS A 462 1.94 33.64 7.72
N ILE A 463 1.18 33.71 8.81
CA ILE A 463 0.41 32.59 9.34
C ILE A 463 -1.04 33.01 9.34
N ALA A 464 -1.93 32.14 8.82
CA ALA A 464 -3.36 32.37 8.83
C ALA A 464 -4.06 31.33 9.70
N SER A 465 -5.07 31.78 10.45
CA SER A 465 -5.88 30.93 11.31
C SER A 465 -7.31 31.43 11.35
N GLY A 466 -8.25 30.51 11.29
CA GLY A 466 -9.67 30.79 11.44
C GLY A 466 -10.08 30.86 12.91
N SER A 467 -10.99 31.77 13.22
CA SER A 467 -11.51 31.92 14.57
C SER A 467 -13.00 31.55 14.69
N SER A 468 -13.42 31.29 15.93
CA SER A 468 -14.79 30.91 16.27
C SER A 468 -15.82 32.03 16.08
N ASP A 469 -15.37 33.28 16.02
CA ASP A 469 -16.23 34.44 15.74
C ASP A 469 -16.47 34.66 14.23
N GLY A 470 -15.83 33.87 13.37
CA GLY A 470 -15.89 34.03 11.90
C GLY A 470 -14.76 34.87 11.32
N SER A 471 -13.89 35.44 12.16
CA SER A 471 -12.72 36.19 11.72
C SER A 471 -11.60 35.27 11.26
N VAL A 472 -10.81 35.72 10.29
CA VAL A 472 -9.55 35.09 9.89
C VAL A 472 -8.41 35.99 10.36
N CYS A 473 -7.59 35.48 11.28
CA CYS A 473 -6.42 36.19 11.79
C CYS A 473 -5.20 35.84 10.94
N ILE A 474 -4.48 36.86 10.48
CA ILE A 474 -3.21 36.72 9.77
C ILE A 474 -2.12 37.42 10.58
N TRP A 475 -1.11 36.67 11.01
CA TRP A 475 0.09 37.21 11.64
C TRP A 475 1.21 37.29 10.63
N SER A 476 1.91 38.42 10.59
CA SER A 476 3.16 38.56 9.85
C SER A 476 4.34 38.39 10.82
N ARG A 477 5.40 37.73 10.38
CA ARG A 477 6.66 37.57 11.13
C ARG A 477 7.58 38.78 10.99
N SER A 478 7.51 39.49 9.86
CA SER A 478 8.34 40.67 9.60
C SER A 478 7.75 41.91 10.27
N LYS A 479 6.42 42.02 10.33
CA LYS A 479 5.73 43.11 11.02
C LYS A 479 5.45 42.72 12.46
N ASN A 480 6.09 43.40 13.41
CA ASN A 480 5.86 43.19 14.85
C ASN A 480 4.54 43.82 15.35
N GLU A 481 3.54 43.91 14.46
CA GLU A 481 2.21 44.47 14.71
C GLU A 481 1.23 43.35 15.07
N GLY A 482 0.05 43.72 15.60
CA GLY A 482 -1.01 42.76 15.87
C GLY A 482 -1.50 42.02 14.62
N PRO A 483 -2.29 40.94 14.76
CA PRO A 483 -2.82 40.21 13.62
C PRO A 483 -3.68 41.11 12.74
N THR A 484 -3.53 40.98 11.42
CA THR A 484 -4.50 41.49 10.46
C THR A 484 -5.75 40.62 10.55
N ILE A 485 -6.91 41.23 10.77
CA ILE A 485 -8.18 40.52 10.92
C ILE A 485 -8.98 40.70 9.63
N LEU A 486 -9.31 39.59 8.98
CA LEU A 486 -10.21 39.57 7.84
C LEU A 486 -11.60 39.14 8.31
N GLU A 487 -12.58 39.99 8.06
CA GLU A 487 -13.98 39.71 8.33
C GLU A 487 -14.70 39.35 7.03
N GLY A 488 -15.50 38.29 7.06
CA GLY A 488 -16.26 37.87 5.89
C GLY A 488 -17.10 36.62 6.11
N HIS A 489 -16.63 35.67 6.92
CA HIS A 489 -17.44 34.52 7.30
C HIS A 489 -18.50 34.91 8.33
N SER A 490 -19.71 34.40 8.15
CA SER A 490 -20.82 34.56 9.11
C SER A 490 -20.85 33.47 10.18
N LEU A 491 -20.00 32.45 10.02
CA LEU A 491 -19.92 31.27 10.87
C LEU A 491 -18.45 31.01 11.25
N PRO A 492 -18.22 30.22 12.32
CA PRO A 492 -16.87 29.84 12.75
C PRO A 492 -16.03 29.27 11.60
N VAL A 493 -14.83 29.79 11.41
CA VAL A 493 -13.91 29.33 10.35
C VAL A 493 -13.20 28.06 10.81
N VAL A 494 -13.42 26.97 10.10
CA VAL A 494 -12.96 25.63 10.49
C VAL A 494 -11.56 25.35 9.97
N THR A 495 -11.24 25.77 8.75
CA THR A 495 -9.97 25.41 8.10
C THR A 495 -9.48 26.53 7.20
N SER A 496 -8.16 26.62 7.08
CA SER A 496 -7.45 27.56 6.22
C SER A 496 -6.37 26.83 5.43
N ALA A 497 -6.15 27.25 4.18
CA ALA A 497 -5.08 26.77 3.32
C ALA A 497 -4.53 27.92 2.49
N TRP A 498 -3.21 27.98 2.32
CA TRP A 498 -2.55 29.00 1.53
C TRP A 498 -2.05 28.41 0.21
N SER A 499 -2.34 29.08 -0.91
CA SER A 499 -1.84 28.68 -2.22
C SER A 499 -0.40 29.12 -2.43
N GLU A 500 0.36 28.34 -3.22
CA GLU A 500 1.70 28.70 -3.66
C GLU A 500 1.72 29.97 -4.54
N PHE A 501 0.60 30.31 -5.19
CA PHE A 501 0.47 31.46 -6.08
C PHE A 501 -0.14 32.70 -5.41
N GLY A 502 -0.31 32.69 -4.09
CA GLY A 502 -0.75 33.86 -3.33
C GLY A 502 -2.12 33.74 -2.63
N PRO A 503 -3.21 33.22 -3.23
CA PRO A 503 -4.52 33.31 -2.59
C PRO A 503 -4.61 32.45 -1.33
N LEU A 504 -5.24 33.00 -0.30
CA LEU A 504 -5.61 32.29 0.92
C LEU A 504 -7.04 31.76 0.74
N ALA A 505 -7.27 30.49 1.04
CA ALA A 505 -8.61 29.93 1.11
C ALA A 505 -8.97 29.65 2.57
N THR A 506 -10.18 30.01 2.97
CA THR A 506 -10.73 29.67 4.28
C THR A 506 -12.13 29.10 4.13
N ALA A 507 -12.51 28.20 5.02
CA ALA A 507 -13.83 27.59 4.98
C ALA A 507 -14.52 27.69 6.33
N ASP A 508 -15.77 28.15 6.29
CA ASP A 508 -16.72 27.97 7.38
C ASP A 508 -17.58 26.71 7.12
N LYS A 509 -18.64 26.54 7.91
CA LYS A 509 -19.55 25.40 7.78
C LYS A 509 -20.28 25.34 6.42
N ASN A 510 -20.51 26.46 5.75
CA ASN A 510 -21.34 26.55 4.55
C ASN A 510 -20.57 27.04 3.31
N HIS A 511 -19.59 27.93 3.49
CA HIS A 511 -18.92 28.64 2.43
C HIS A 511 -17.40 28.52 2.52
N ILE A 512 -16.78 28.49 1.35
CA ILE A 512 -15.36 28.70 1.17
C ILE A 512 -15.17 30.12 0.63
N HIS A 513 -14.31 30.89 1.30
CA HIS A 513 -13.86 32.21 0.84
C HIS A 513 -12.44 32.10 0.30
N ILE A 514 -12.21 32.70 -0.87
CA ILE A 514 -10.88 32.84 -1.47
C ILE A 514 -10.51 34.31 -1.39
N TRP A 515 -9.45 34.60 -0.64
CA TRP A 515 -8.91 35.93 -0.38
C TRP A 515 -7.73 36.21 -1.30
N ALA A 516 -7.65 37.44 -1.80
CA ALA A 516 -6.58 37.93 -2.66
C ALA A 516 -6.10 39.32 -2.24
#